data_AF-A0A2E0T4M5-F1
#
_entry.id   AF-A0A2E0T4M5-F1
#
_cell.length_a   1.000
_cell.length_b   1.000
_cell.length_c   1.000
_cell.angle_alpha   90.00
_cell.angle_beta   90.00
_cell.angle_gamma   90.00
#
_symmetry.space_group_name_H-M   'P 1'
#
loop_
_entity.id
_entity.type
_entity.pdbx_description
1 polymer ?
#
loop_
_entity_poly.entity_id
_entity_poly.type
_entity_poly.pdbx_seq_one_letter_code
_entity_poly.pdbx_strand_id
1 'polypeptide(L)'
;MREYIFNTWNGVMDARYNPLKNIPDLHVQHMVMQVLAFMWSVVFGVMIAESVFAFGISAIAHTALLAAIVITVATFKVAENSPYSFVNGYHSVNRTRNYIWTNGTKTKLDDMDPGGEHE
;
A
#
# COMPACT_ATOMS: atom_id res chain seq x y z
N MET A 1 -0.10 -10.67 18.72
CA MET A 1 0.90 -10.66 17.63
C MET A 1 0.71 -9.50 16.65
N ARG A 2 -0.47 -9.31 16.06
CA ARG A 2 -0.77 -8.16 15.17
C ARG A 2 -0.40 -6.80 15.79
N GLU A 3 -0.82 -6.56 17.02
CA GLU A 3 -0.56 -5.30 17.73
C GLU A 3 0.94 -5.07 17.99
N TYR A 4 1.69 -6.13 18.35
CA TYR A 4 3.14 -6.05 18.52
C TYR A 4 3.86 -5.64 17.22
N ILE A 5 3.50 -6.27 16.09
CA ILE A 5 4.05 -5.94 14.78
C ILE A 5 3.70 -4.50 14.41
N PHE A 6 2.45 -4.09 14.62
CA PHE A 6 1.98 -2.73 14.34
C PHE A 6 2.72 -1.68 15.18
N ASN A 7 2.86 -1.90 16.48
CA ASN A 7 3.55 -0.96 17.37
C ASN A 7 5.06 -0.88 17.06
N THR A 8 5.69 -2.01 16.75
CA THR A 8 7.10 -2.06 16.33
C THR A 8 7.30 -1.31 15.02
N TRP A 9 6.43 -1.55 14.03
CA TRP A 9 6.46 -0.86 12.75
C TRP A 9 6.31 0.65 12.93
N ASN A 10 5.30 1.10 13.67
CA ASN A 10 5.10 2.54 13.91
C ASN A 10 6.28 3.16 14.67
N GLY A 11 6.83 2.46 15.67
CA GLY A 11 7.97 2.96 16.43
C GLY A 11 9.23 3.18 15.60
N VAL A 12 9.44 2.40 14.53
CA VAL A 12 10.62 2.49 13.66
C VAL A 12 10.33 3.31 12.40
N MET A 13 9.29 2.95 11.66
CA MET A 13 9.03 3.42 10.29
C MET A 13 8.10 4.65 10.23
N ASP A 14 7.29 4.92 11.25
CA ASP A 14 6.36 6.06 11.24
C ASP A 14 7.00 7.29 11.91
N ALA A 15 7.18 8.34 11.11
CA ALA A 15 7.80 9.59 11.53
C ALA A 15 7.01 10.35 12.62
N ARG A 16 5.73 9.98 12.84
CA ARG A 16 4.89 10.54 13.92
C ARG A 16 5.19 9.92 15.28
N TYR A 17 5.71 8.70 15.32
CA TYR A 17 5.92 7.94 16.55
C TYR A 17 7.39 7.79 16.90
N ASN A 18 8.25 7.68 15.89
CA ASN A 18 9.69 7.54 16.09
C ASN A 18 10.31 8.82 16.73
N PRO A 19 11.53 8.75 17.27
CA PRO A 19 12.17 9.90 17.92
C PRO A 19 12.38 11.12 17.02
N LEU A 20 12.32 10.96 15.69
CA LEU A 20 12.46 12.06 14.73
C LEU A 20 11.22 12.96 14.70
N LYS A 21 10.10 12.55 15.29
CA LYS A 21 8.89 13.38 15.48
C LYS A 21 9.14 14.72 16.16
N ASN A 22 10.25 14.85 16.90
CA ASN A 22 10.64 16.10 17.58
C ASN A 22 11.08 17.19 16.59
N ILE A 23 11.36 16.83 15.33
CA ILE A 23 11.71 17.77 14.27
C ILE A 23 10.40 18.27 13.63
N PRO A 24 10.15 19.58 13.52
CA PRO A 24 8.87 20.09 13.01
C PRO A 24 8.68 19.94 11.48
N ASP A 25 9.73 19.62 10.73
CA ASP A 25 9.70 19.46 9.27
C ASP A 25 9.69 17.99 8.83
N LEU A 26 8.62 17.59 8.14
CA LEU A 26 8.45 16.24 7.59
C LEU A 26 9.50 15.89 6.53
N HIS A 27 9.96 16.87 5.74
CA HIS A 27 10.96 16.63 4.70
C HIS A 27 12.30 16.22 5.33
N VAL A 28 12.69 16.90 6.42
CA VAL A 28 13.88 16.56 7.20
C VAL A 28 13.73 15.20 7.86
N GLN A 29 12.58 14.90 8.47
CA GLN A 29 12.32 13.57 9.03
C GLN A 29 12.48 12.46 7.98
N HIS A 30 11.92 12.66 6.78
CA HIS A 30 12.03 11.69 5.70
C HIS A 30 13.47 11.54 5.21
N MET A 31 14.20 12.64 5.03
CA MET A 31 15.60 12.61 4.60
C MET A 31 16.48 11.85 5.61
N VAL A 32 16.31 12.10 6.91
CA VAL A 32 17.07 11.38 7.95
C VAL A 32 16.74 9.89 7.95
N MET A 33 15.46 9.52 7.80
CA MET A 33 15.04 8.13 7.66
C MET A 33 15.66 7.44 6.43
N GLN A 34 15.73 8.14 5.29
CA GLN A 34 16.37 7.64 4.08
C GLN A 34 17.89 7.42 4.27
N VAL A 35 18.58 8.37 4.91
CA VAL A 35 20.02 8.25 5.20
C VAL A 35 20.29 7.08 6.15
N LEU A 36 19.48 6.89 7.18
CA LEU A 36 19.59 5.73 8.09
C LEU A 36 19.38 4.42 7.34
N ALA A 37 18.36 4.34 6.48
CA ALA A 37 18.13 3.17 5.64
C ALA A 37 19.35 2.88 4.75
N PHE A 38 19.91 3.92 4.10
CA PHE A 38 21.09 3.77 3.26
C PHE A 38 22.33 3.34 4.05
N MET A 39 22.54 3.89 5.25
CA MET A 39 23.63 3.47 6.15
C MET A 39 23.53 1.97 6.46
N TRP A 40 22.34 1.48 6.83
CA TRP A 40 22.13 0.05 7.10
C TRP A 40 22.38 -0.82 5.86
N SER A 41 21.87 -0.42 4.69
CA SER A 41 22.13 -1.12 3.44
C SER A 41 23.62 -1.18 3.09
N VAL A 42 24.36 -0.09 3.33
CA VAL A 42 25.82 -0.05 3.13
C VAL A 42 26.54 -0.96 4.13
N VAL A 43 26.15 -1.00 5.40
CA VAL A 43 26.73 -1.92 6.40
C VAL A 43 26.54 -3.38 5.97
N PHE A 44 25.34 -3.76 5.52
CA PHE A 44 25.11 -5.09 4.95
C PHE A 44 25.94 -5.34 3.68
N GLY A 45 26.09 -4.32 2.85
CA GLY A 45 26.92 -4.38 1.65
C GLY A 45 28.41 -4.58 1.91
N VAL A 46 28.95 -3.91 2.94
CA VAL A 46 30.34 -4.05 3.36
C VAL A 46 30.60 -5.43 3.97
N MET A 47 29.60 -6.11 4.55
CA MET A 47 29.77 -7.52 4.94
C MET A 47 29.95 -8.46 3.74
N ILE A 48 29.63 -8.01 2.52
CA ILE A 48 29.80 -8.72 1.24
C ILE A 48 31.01 -8.14 0.45
N ALA A 49 31.86 -7.34 1.10
CA ALA A 49 32.81 -6.37 0.52
C ALA A 49 33.90 -6.88 -0.44
N GLU A 50 34.08 -8.19 -0.64
CA GLU A 50 35.13 -8.66 -1.58
C GLU A 50 34.85 -8.26 -3.04
N SER A 51 33.65 -7.73 -3.35
CA SER A 51 33.32 -7.20 -4.67
C SER A 51 32.35 -6.01 -4.61
N VAL A 52 32.85 -4.81 -4.96
CA VAL A 52 32.03 -3.60 -5.17
C VAL A 52 30.94 -3.82 -6.22
N PHE A 53 31.23 -4.67 -7.22
CA PHE A 53 30.27 -5.04 -8.25
C PHE A 53 29.13 -5.91 -7.69
N ALA A 54 29.45 -6.88 -6.83
CA ALA A 54 28.44 -7.70 -6.15
C ALA A 54 27.56 -6.85 -5.21
N PHE A 55 28.14 -5.85 -4.54
CA PHE A 55 27.38 -4.88 -3.76
C PHE A 55 26.38 -4.10 -4.62
N GLY A 56 26.81 -3.60 -5.80
CA GLY A 56 25.93 -2.87 -6.72
C GLY A 56 24.71 -3.69 -7.15
N ILE A 57 24.90 -4.96 -7.52
CA ILE A 57 23.80 -5.88 -7.86
C ILE A 57 22.89 -6.11 -6.65
N SER A 58 23.47 -6.37 -5.48
CA SER A 58 22.71 -6.58 -4.24
C SER A 58 21.85 -5.37 -3.87
N ALA A 59 22.38 -4.16 -3.98
CA ALA A 59 21.65 -2.92 -3.70
C ALA A 59 20.45 -2.72 -4.64
N ILE A 60 20.61 -3.01 -5.94
CA ILE A 60 19.51 -2.95 -6.92
C ILE A 60 18.45 -4.00 -6.58
N ALA A 61 18.84 -5.24 -6.31
CA ALA A 61 17.91 -6.30 -5.92
C ALA A 61 17.16 -5.96 -4.62
N HIS A 62 17.84 -5.39 -3.64
CA HIS A 62 17.25 -4.98 -2.36
C HIS A 62 16.24 -3.84 -2.52
N THR A 63 16.57 -2.80 -3.30
CA THR A 63 15.65 -1.69 -3.57
C THR A 63 14.42 -2.14 -4.38
N ALA A 64 14.60 -3.05 -5.34
CA ALA A 64 13.48 -3.66 -6.06
C ALA A 64 12.55 -4.46 -5.12
N LEU A 65 13.11 -5.20 -4.16
CA LEU A 65 12.33 -5.94 -3.17
C LEU A 65 11.53 -5.00 -2.26
N LEU A 66 12.13 -3.90 -1.78
CA LEU A 66 11.42 -2.89 -1.01
C LEU A 66 10.29 -2.25 -1.83
N ALA A 67 10.54 -1.92 -3.10
CA ALA A 67 9.53 -1.37 -4.00
C ALA A 67 8.34 -2.32 -4.19
N ALA A 68 8.59 -3.63 -4.37
CA ALA A 68 7.54 -4.63 -4.50
C ALA A 68 6.65 -4.73 -3.23
N ILE A 69 7.26 -4.63 -2.04
CA ILE A 69 6.52 -4.61 -0.77
C ILE A 69 5.64 -3.35 -0.68
N VAL A 70 6.19 -2.18 -1.02
CA VAL A 70 5.44 -0.90 -1.00
C VAL A 70 4.26 -0.96 -1.98
N ILE A 71 4.48 -1.47 -3.19
CA ILE A 71 3.41 -1.65 -4.19
C ILE A 71 2.32 -2.58 -3.63
N THR A 72 2.70 -3.68 -2.99
CA THR A 72 1.74 -4.63 -2.41
C THR A 72 0.87 -3.97 -1.33
N VAL A 73 1.48 -3.24 -0.40
CA VAL A 73 0.76 -2.50 0.64
C VAL A 73 -0.13 -1.42 0.03
N ALA A 74 0.34 -0.71 -1.00
CA ALA A 74 -0.45 0.27 -1.73
C ALA A 74 -1.66 -0.38 -2.40
N THR A 75 -1.49 -1.52 -3.07
CA THR A 75 -2.58 -2.30 -3.67
C THR A 75 -3.61 -2.72 -2.62
N PHE A 76 -3.18 -3.24 -1.48
CA PHE A 76 -4.09 -3.60 -0.38
C PHE A 76 -4.85 -2.38 0.15
N LYS A 77 -4.18 -1.23 0.28
CA LYS A 77 -4.83 0.00 0.72
C LYS A 77 -5.83 0.53 -0.30
N VAL A 78 -5.59 0.37 -1.59
CA VAL A 78 -6.57 0.69 -2.64
C VAL A 78 -7.76 -0.28 -2.55
N ALA A 79 -7.52 -1.57 -2.30
CA ALA A 79 -8.59 -2.56 -2.16
C ALA A 79 -9.46 -2.34 -0.92
N GLU A 80 -8.88 -1.89 0.18
CA GLU A 80 -9.61 -1.54 1.41
C GLU A 80 -10.53 -0.32 1.20
N ASN A 81 -10.03 0.73 0.53
CA ASN A 81 -10.79 1.97 0.35
C ASN A 81 -11.79 1.91 -0.81
N SER A 82 -11.44 1.21 -1.89
CA SER A 82 -12.24 1.11 -3.10
C SER A 82 -12.21 -0.32 -3.67
N PRO A 83 -12.91 -1.28 -3.03
CA PRO A 83 -12.86 -2.69 -3.42
C PRO A 83 -13.33 -2.92 -4.87
N TYR A 84 -14.21 -2.07 -5.38
CA TYR A 84 -14.72 -2.13 -6.75
C TYR A 84 -13.77 -1.55 -7.81
N SER A 85 -12.66 -0.92 -7.43
CA SER A 85 -11.67 -0.37 -8.39
C SER A 85 -10.96 -1.45 -9.21
N PHE A 86 -10.98 -2.69 -8.74
CA PHE A 86 -10.38 -3.84 -9.44
C PHE A 86 -11.37 -4.64 -10.28
N VAL A 87 -12.67 -4.30 -10.24
CA VAL A 87 -13.72 -5.01 -10.97
C VAL A 87 -14.43 -4.02 -11.89
N ASN A 88 -14.29 -4.20 -13.20
CA ASN A 88 -14.99 -3.36 -14.17
C ASN A 88 -16.42 -3.89 -14.37
N GLY A 89 -17.42 -3.15 -13.93
CA GLY A 89 -18.84 -3.49 -14.12
C GLY A 89 -19.40 -4.43 -13.04
N TYR A 90 -18.96 -4.29 -11.79
CA TYR A 90 -19.62 -5.00 -10.69
C TYR A 90 -21.06 -4.51 -10.56
N HIS A 91 -22.02 -5.41 -10.73
CA HIS A 91 -23.43 -5.19 -10.46
C HIS A 91 -23.94 -6.19 -9.43
N SER A 92 -24.69 -5.74 -8.43
CA SER A 92 -25.31 -6.63 -7.44
C SER A 92 -26.32 -7.58 -8.09
N VAL A 93 -26.31 -8.85 -7.69
CA VAL A 93 -27.18 -9.92 -8.23
C VAL A 93 -28.68 -9.68 -8.04
N ASN A 94 -29.10 -8.85 -7.08
CA ASN A 94 -30.51 -8.69 -6.72
C ASN A 94 -30.98 -7.24 -6.93
N ARG A 95 -31.97 -7.04 -7.81
CA ARG A 95 -32.61 -5.74 -8.09
C ARG A 95 -33.64 -5.41 -6.99
N THR A 96 -33.19 -5.27 -5.75
CA THR A 96 -34.12 -5.02 -4.63
C THR A 96 -34.73 -3.62 -4.75
N ARG A 97 -36.05 -3.55 -5.02
CA ARG A 97 -36.88 -2.32 -4.98
C ARG A 97 -36.44 -1.19 -5.93
N ASN A 98 -36.19 -1.49 -7.21
CA ASN A 98 -35.73 -0.53 -8.22
C ASN A 98 -34.34 0.08 -7.94
N TYR A 99 -33.47 -0.62 -7.22
CA TYR A 99 -32.09 -0.20 -7.01
C TYR A 99 -31.12 -1.31 -7.41
N ILE A 100 -30.00 -0.90 -8.00
CA ILE A 100 -28.83 -1.76 -8.22
C ILE A 100 -27.60 -1.12 -7.62
N TRP A 101 -26.67 -1.94 -7.15
CA TRP A 101 -25.33 -1.46 -6.81
C TRP A 101 -24.43 -1.64 -8.02
N THR A 102 -23.88 -0.54 -8.53
CA THR A 102 -22.89 -0.54 -9.61
C THR A 102 -21.59 0.02 -9.07
N ASN A 103 -20.53 -0.79 -9.04
CA ASN A 103 -19.20 -0.40 -8.55
C ASN A 103 -19.24 0.32 -7.18
N GLY A 104 -20.09 -0.15 -6.25
CA GLY A 104 -20.23 0.43 -4.91
C GLY A 104 -21.15 1.64 -4.79
N THR A 105 -21.74 2.12 -5.89
CA THR A 105 -22.74 3.21 -5.89
C THR A 105 -24.14 2.63 -6.04
N LYS A 106 -25.07 3.07 -5.20
CA LYS A 106 -26.49 2.69 -5.30
C LYS A 106 -27.17 3.56 -6.37
N THR A 107 -27.59 2.94 -7.46
CA THR A 107 -28.25 3.60 -8.59
C THR A 107 -29.74 3.25 -8.60
N LYS A 108 -30.62 4.24 -8.71
CA LYS A 108 -32.05 4.02 -8.92
C LYS A 108 -32.27 3.61 -10.38
N LEU A 109 -33.00 2.53 -10.60
CA LEU A 109 -33.44 2.08 -11.92
C LEU A 109 -34.57 2.98 -12.42
N ASP A 110 -34.72 3.07 -13.75
CA ASP A 110 -35.86 3.73 -14.39
C ASP A 110 -37.15 2.99 -14.03
N ASP A 111 -38.21 3.73 -13.81
CA ASP A 111 -39.52 3.17 -13.45
C ASP A 111 -40.18 2.46 -14.65
N MET A 112 -39.66 2.63 -15.89
CA MET A 112 -40.09 1.92 -17.11
C MET A 112 -39.15 0.80 -17.59
N ASP A 113 -38.07 0.47 -16.86
CA ASP A 113 -37.24 -0.70 -17.19
C ASP A 113 -38.01 -1.99 -16.80
N PRO A 114 -38.45 -2.83 -17.75
CA PRO A 114 -39.25 -4.02 -17.45
C PRO A 114 -38.50 -5.06 -16.62
N GLY A 115 -37.20 -4.89 -16.38
CA GLY A 115 -36.40 -5.74 -15.52
C GLY A 115 -36.26 -7.13 -16.12
N GLY A 116 -35.07 -7.44 -16.65
CA GLY A 116 -34.77 -8.71 -17.32
C GLY A 116 -34.79 -9.96 -16.42
N GLU A 117 -35.79 -10.11 -15.54
CA GLU A 117 -36.07 -11.31 -14.74
C GLU A 117 -37.05 -12.26 -15.45
N HIS A 118 -37.17 -12.11 -16.79
CA HIS A 118 -37.95 -12.98 -17.65
C HIS A 118 -37.06 -13.90 -18.50
N GLU A 119 -36.10 -14.60 -17.88
CA GLU A 119 -35.56 -15.90 -18.33
C GLU A 119 -35.18 -16.76 -17.12
#